data_AF-A0A087UDT5-F1
#
_entry.id   AF-A0A087UDT5-F1
#
_cell.length_a   1.000
_cell.length_b   1.000
_cell.length_c   1.000
_cell.angle_alpha   90.00
_cell.angle_beta   90.00
_cell.angle_gamma   90.00
#
_symmetry.space_group_name_H-M   'P 1'
#
loop_
_entity.id
_entity.type
_entity.pdbx_description
1 polymer ?
#
loop_
_entity_poly.entity_id
_entity_poly.type
_entity_poly.pdbx_seq_one_letter_code
_entity_poly.pdbx_strand_id
1 'polypeptide(L)' 'MSNHQSLNDGMRWRIVGRLEAGQSQVQICREFNLTHSVMCNLWKRFQNTGSIERKPGQGLSRVVT' A
#
# COMPACT_ATOMS: atom_id res chain seq x y z
N MET A 1 22.19 7.10 5.93
CA MET A 1 20.71 7.17 6.05
C MET A 1 20.16 7.19 4.62
N SER A 2 19.38 6.27 4.08
CA SER A 2 18.62 5.15 4.62
C SER A 2 18.64 4.04 3.56
N ASN A 3 19.27 2.91 3.88
CA ASN A 3 19.47 1.76 3.00
C ASN A 3 18.24 0.84 3.06
N HIS A 4 17.05 1.36 2.76
CA HIS A 4 15.80 0.60 2.79
C HIS A 4 15.40 0.20 1.37
N GLN A 5 15.74 -1.05 1.01
CA GLN A 5 15.12 -1.87 -0.04
C GLN A 5 14.35 -1.05 -1.08
N SER A 6 15.06 -0.57 -2.12
CA SER A 6 14.42 0.07 -3.26
C SER A 6 13.64 -0.97 -4.06
N LEU A 7 12.41 -1.24 -3.64
CA LEU A 7 11.38 -1.69 -4.57
C LEU A 7 11.43 -0.72 -5.75
N ASN A 8 11.76 -1.24 -6.92
CA ASN A 8 11.85 -0.44 -8.14
C ASN A 8 10.53 0.33 -8.33
N ASP A 9 10.56 1.60 -8.72
CA ASP A 9 9.34 2.41 -8.74
C ASP A 9 8.26 1.82 -9.67
N GLY A 10 8.66 1.11 -10.73
CA GLY A 10 7.74 0.33 -11.56
C GLY A 10 7.00 -0.79 -10.82
N MET A 11 7.65 -1.48 -9.87
CA MET A 11 6.99 -2.48 -9.02
C MET A 11 6.05 -1.83 -8.01
N ARG A 12 6.43 -0.67 -7.45
CA ARG A 12 5.59 0.09 -6.52
C ARG A 12 4.29 0.51 -7.18
N TRP A 13 4.35 1.08 -8.38
CA TRP A 13 3.16 1.49 -9.13
C TRP A 13 2.29 0.30 -9.53
N ARG A 14 2.88 -0.85 -9.85
CA ARG A 14 2.14 -2.07 -10.19
C ARG A 14 1.40 -2.66 -8.99
N ILE A 15 1.99 -2.58 -7.81
CA ILE A 15 1.37 -2.96 -6.53
C ILE A 15 0.24 -2.00 -6.15
N VAL A 16 0.50 -0.70 -6.22
CA VAL A 16 -0.49 0.35 -5.93
C VAL A 16 -1.68 0.24 -6.86
N GLY A 17 -1.47 0.09 -8.18
CA GLY A 17 -2.57 -0.07 -9.14
C GLY A 17 -3.44 -1.32 -8.87
N ARG A 18 -2.85 -2.41 -8.37
CA ARG A 18 -3.64 -3.58 -7.92
C ARG A 18 -4.39 -3.30 -6.62
N LEU A 19 -3.79 -2.60 -5.67
CA LEU A 19 -4.46 -2.18 -4.43
C LEU A 19 -5.63 -1.23 -4.71
N GLU A 20 -5.48 -0.29 -5.65
CA GLU A 20 -6.54 0.61 -6.10
C GLU A 20 -7.67 -0.15 -6.82
N ALA A 21 -7.35 -1.22 -7.56
CA ALA A 21 -8.34 -2.12 -8.13
C ALA A 21 -9.07 -2.99 -7.09
N GLY A 22 -8.78 -2.83 -5.79
CA GLY A 22 -9.43 -3.56 -4.70
C GLY A 22 -8.90 -4.99 -4.49
N GLN A 23 -7.73 -5.34 -5.04
CA GLN A 23 -7.11 -6.64 -4.78
C GLN A 23 -6.66 -6.77 -3.32
N SER A 24 -6.75 -7.99 -2.79
CA SER A 24 -6.30 -8.30 -1.43
C SER A 24 -4.79 -8.14 -1.30
N GLN A 25 -4.36 -7.38 -0.29
CA GLN A 25 -2.95 -7.19 0.07
C GLN A 25 -2.21 -8.52 0.19
N VAL A 26 -2.85 -9.55 0.75
CA VAL A 26 -2.26 -10.89 0.92
C VAL A 26 -1.96 -11.54 -0.43
N GLN A 27 -2.84 -11.37 -1.41
CA GLN A 27 -2.69 -11.95 -2.74
C GLN A 27 -1.53 -11.29 -3.49
N ILE A 28 -1.44 -9.95 -3.43
CA ILE A 28 -0.34 -9.19 -4.01
C ILE A 28 0.98 -9.50 -3.28
N CYS A 29 0.95 -9.67 -1.96
CA CYS A 29 2.11 -10.06 -1.15
C CYS A 29 2.69 -11.40 -1.60
N ARG A 30 1.82 -12.39 -1.89
CA ARG A 30 2.21 -13.70 -2.42
C ARG A 30 2.74 -13.62 -3.86
N GLU A 31 2.08 -12.85 -4.72
CA GLU A 31 2.45 -12.69 -6.13
C GLU A 31 3.81 -11.99 -6.30
N PHE A 32 4.10 -11.00 -5.47
CA PHE A 32 5.35 -10.25 -5.50
C PHE A 32 6.40 -10.75 -4.49
N ASN A 33 6.11 -11.82 -3.75
CA ASN A 33 6.94 -12.38 -2.68
C ASN A 33 7.46 -11.31 -1.69
N LEU A 34 6.60 -10.35 -1.37
CA LEU A 34 6.92 -9.25 -0.48
C LEU A 34 6.57 -9.59 0.96
N THR A 35 7.16 -8.86 1.90
CA THR A 35 6.71 -8.89 3.29
C THR A 35 5.49 -8.01 3.45
N HIS A 36 4.50 -8.46 4.22
CA HIS A 36 3.28 -7.70 4.51
C HIS A 36 3.57 -6.30 5.08
N SER A 37 4.67 -6.15 5.83
CA SER A 37 5.15 -4.87 6.34
C SER A 37 5.52 -3.87 5.23
N VAL A 38 6.18 -4.33 4.16
CA VAL A 38 6.56 -3.50 3.01
C VAL A 38 5.32 -3.03 2.26
N MET A 39 4.34 -3.93 2.08
CA MET A 39 3.05 -3.62 1.47
C MET A 39 2.28 -2.56 2.27
N CYS A 40 2.14 -2.75 3.59
CA CYS A 40 1.49 -1.81 4.48
C CYS A 40 2.21 -0.45 4.51
N ASN A 41 3.53 -0.43 4.54
CA ASN A 41 4.31 0.81 4.54
C ASN A 41 4.19 1.56 3.20
N LEU A 42 4.18 0.84 2.08
CA LEU A 42 3.98 1.43 0.76
C LEU A 42 2.59 2.04 0.64
N TRP A 43 1.56 1.29 1.03
CA TRP A 43 0.17 1.76 1.01
C TRP A 43 -0.08 2.94 1.95
N LYS A 44 0.53 2.93 3.15
CA LYS A 44 0.49 4.09 4.07
C LYS A 44 1.18 5.32 3.49
N ARG A 45 2.35 5.14 2.84
CA ARG A 45 3.03 6.25 2.15
C ARG A 45 2.17 6.81 1.04
N PHE A 46 1.57 5.96 0.22
CA PHE A 46 0.69 6.38 -0.88
C PHE A 46 -0.51 7.19 -0.39
N GLN A 47 -1.16 6.75 0.70
CA GLN A 47 -2.23 7.50 1.36
C GLN A 47 -1.75 8.84 1.95
N ASN A 48 -0.58 8.86 2.60
CA ASN A 48 -0.01 10.08 3.19
C ASN A 48 0.45 11.10 2.14
N THR A 49 0.87 10.66 0.96
CA THR A 49 1.32 11.55 -0.14
C THR A 49 0.14 12.18 -0.91
N GLY A 50 -1.11 11.86 -0.55
CA GLY A 50 -2.27 12.64 -0.96
C GLY A 50 -3.00 12.14 -2.22
N SER A 51 -2.67 10.95 -2.73
CA SER A 51 -3.38 10.37 -3.88
C SER A 51 -4.44 9.36 -3.45
N ILE A 52 -5.36 9.78 -2.59
CA ILE A 52 -6.72 9.27 -2.59
C ILE A 52 -7.60 10.47 -2.29
N GLU A 53 -7.99 11.15 -3.35
CA GLU A 53 -9.09 12.11 -3.30
C GLU A 53 -10.27 11.43 -2.61
N ARG A 54 -10.60 11.95 -1.43
CA ARG A 54 -11.81 11.74 -0.63
C ARG A 54 -12.89 10.89 -1.33
N LYS A 55 -13.00 9.62 -0.94
CA LYS A 55 -14.32 8.99 -0.78
C LYS A 55 -14.71 9.07 0.70
N PRO A 56 -15.67 9.93 1.09
CA PRO A 56 -16.09 10.10 2.47
C PRO A 56 -17.02 8.95 2.91
N GLY A 57 -16.57 7.70 2.78
CA GLY A 57 -17.48 6.56 3.00
C GLY A 57 -16.89 5.17 3.16
N GLN A 58 -15.57 5.01 3.26
CA GLN A 58 -14.99 3.68 3.54
C GLN A 58 -14.10 3.77 4.77
N GLY A 59 -14.79 3.74 5.91
CA GLY A 59 -14.19 3.71 7.21
C GLY A 59 -13.31 2.50 7.40
N LEU A 60 -12.10 2.75 7.91
CA LEU A 60 -11.43 1.87 8.85
C LEU A 60 -10.65 2.75 9.82
N SER A 61 -11.38 3.62 10.52
CA SER A 61 -10.94 4.12 11.81
C SER A 61 -11.26 3.06 12.86
N ARG A 62 -10.39 2.06 13.00
CA ARG A 62 -10.32 1.28 14.24
C ARG A 62 -9.42 2.05 15.20
N VAL A 63 -9.95 3.17 15.69
CA VAL A 63 -9.49 3.78 16.94
C VAL A 63 -9.82 2.79 18.04
N VAL A 64 -8.78 2.20 18.61
CA VAL A 64 -8.85 1.67 19.97
C VAL A 64 -8.42 2.83 20.86
N THR A 65 -9.28 3.11 21.83
CA THR A 65 -9.23 4.15 22.88
C THR A 65 -9.88 5.47 22.53
#